data_AF-A0A7Y2GWD7-F1
#
_entry.id   AF-A0A7Y2GWD7-F1
#
_cell.length_a   1.000
_cell.length_b   1.000
_cell.length_c   1.000
_cell.angle_alpha   90.00
_cell.angle_beta   90.00
_cell.angle_gamma   90.00
#
_symmetry.space_group_name_H-M   'P 1'
#
loop_
_entity.id
_entity.type
_entity.pdbx_description
1 polymer ?
#
loop_
_entity_poly.entity_id
_entity_poly.type
_entity_poly.pdbx_seq_one_letter_code
_entity_poly.pdbx_strand_id
1 'polypeptide(L)'
;MNSFSKNIEVGCPRGEVLDYLDGELSPADEFDLELHFKDCKICRDEVNAQKKVSTTLEIMLEEESKEIEVPVDFSKVIAARAESNVSGLRQPRERSKALYICAVLFFLVVIGLGTELNSVLGAFERSAEQFAAVGGFIFHLVFDLANGVSIILRNLSHRFVFGSVISLGLIVAFFIFTSLALSRIVLRYNRA
;
A
#
# COMPACT_ATOMS: atom_id res chain seq x y z
N MET A 1 14.27 -40.48 -47.74
CA MET A 1 13.21 -40.34 -46.70
C MET A 1 13.67 -41.15 -45.49
N ASN A 2 14.83 -40.84 -44.91
CA ASN A 2 15.15 -39.82 -43.90
C ASN A 2 14.54 -40.09 -42.50
N SER A 3 15.44 -40.66 -41.67
CA SER A 3 15.62 -40.48 -40.23
C SER A 3 14.51 -40.96 -39.28
N PHE A 4 14.47 -42.28 -39.07
CA PHE A 4 13.87 -42.93 -37.89
C PHE A 4 14.90 -43.19 -36.76
N SER A 5 16.03 -42.48 -36.76
CA SER A 5 17.07 -42.64 -35.74
C SER A 5 17.62 -41.26 -35.36
N LYS A 6 16.88 -40.55 -34.52
CA LYS A 6 17.29 -39.28 -33.93
C LYS A 6 16.95 -39.31 -32.44
N ASN A 7 17.93 -39.77 -31.65
CA ASN A 7 18.17 -39.52 -30.22
C ASN A 7 16.98 -39.69 -29.26
N ILE A 8 17.08 -40.65 -28.34
CA ILE A 8 16.21 -40.79 -27.14
C ILE A 8 16.55 -39.70 -26.08
N GLU A 9 17.03 -38.55 -26.55
CA GLU A 9 17.32 -37.31 -25.79
C GLU A 9 16.57 -36.11 -26.41
N VAL A 10 15.41 -36.35 -27.01
CA VAL A 10 14.49 -35.27 -27.44
C VAL A 10 13.68 -34.84 -26.22
N GLY A 11 14.26 -33.88 -25.48
CA GLY A 11 13.62 -32.88 -24.62
C GLY A 11 12.53 -33.36 -23.68
N CYS A 12 12.89 -33.73 -22.44
CA CYS A 12 11.92 -33.78 -21.34
C CYS A 12 11.32 -32.37 -21.12
N PRO A 13 9.99 -32.17 -21.27
CA PRO A 13 9.38 -30.85 -21.16
C PRO A 13 9.21 -30.46 -19.68
N ARG A 14 10.30 -30.01 -19.04
CA ARG A 14 10.30 -29.67 -17.60
C ARG A 14 9.28 -28.59 -17.20
N GLY A 15 8.95 -27.67 -18.11
CA GLY A 15 7.92 -26.65 -17.86
C GLY A 15 6.53 -27.28 -17.75
N GLU A 16 6.15 -28.07 -18.76
CA GLU A 16 4.86 -28.75 -18.80
C GLU A 16 4.68 -29.75 -17.64
N VAL A 17 5.78 -30.34 -17.13
CA VAL A 17 5.74 -31.19 -15.93
C VAL A 17 5.30 -30.43 -14.67
N LEU A 18 5.69 -29.17 -14.52
CA LEU A 18 5.24 -28.32 -13.40
C LEU A 18 3.78 -27.92 -13.60
N ASP A 19 3.43 -27.46 -14.79
CA ASP A 19 2.06 -27.07 -15.14
C ASP A 19 1.08 -28.26 -14.96
N TYR A 20 1.54 -29.49 -15.22
CA TYR A 20 0.81 -30.73 -14.95
C TYR A 20 0.56 -30.97 -13.45
N LEU A 21 1.56 -30.70 -12.61
CA LEU A 21 1.45 -30.88 -11.17
C LEU A 21 0.55 -29.83 -10.51
N ASP A 22 0.58 -28.59 -11.02
CA ASP A 22 -0.28 -27.50 -10.56
C ASP A 22 -1.70 -27.57 -11.15
N GLY A 23 -1.94 -28.43 -12.15
CA GLY A 23 -3.23 -28.60 -12.81
C GLY A 23 -3.61 -27.47 -13.76
N GLU A 24 -2.61 -26.74 -14.26
CA GLU A 24 -2.79 -25.60 -15.18
C GLU A 24 -2.77 -25.99 -16.67
N LEU A 25 -2.45 -27.26 -16.98
CA LEU A 25 -2.46 -27.77 -18.36
C LEU A 25 -3.88 -27.90 -18.93
N SER A 26 -3.97 -27.75 -20.26
CA SER A 26 -5.20 -28.08 -20.97
C SER A 26 -5.39 -29.60 -21.03
N PRO A 27 -6.63 -30.12 -21.16
CA PRO A 27 -6.88 -31.56 -21.21
C PRO A 27 -6.19 -32.28 -22.37
N ALA A 28 -5.90 -31.58 -23.48
CA ALA A 28 -5.20 -32.14 -24.62
C ALA A 28 -3.70 -32.32 -24.32
N ASP A 29 -3.08 -31.29 -23.73
CA ASP A 29 -1.66 -31.29 -23.39
C ASP A 29 -1.38 -32.27 -22.23
N GLU A 30 -2.33 -32.39 -21.29
CA GLU A 30 -2.27 -33.37 -20.20
C GLU A 30 -2.19 -34.80 -20.76
N PHE A 31 -3.03 -35.15 -21.74
CA PHE A 31 -3.03 -36.47 -22.35
C PHE A 31 -1.71 -36.79 -23.08
N ASP A 32 -1.18 -35.82 -23.82
CA ASP A 32 0.09 -35.97 -24.54
C ASP A 32 1.27 -36.17 -23.55
N LEU A 33 1.24 -35.47 -22.42
CA LEU A 33 2.24 -35.61 -21.37
C LEU A 33 2.12 -36.95 -20.61
N GLU A 34 0.90 -37.43 -20.36
CA GLU A 34 0.67 -38.75 -19.79
C GLU A 34 1.16 -39.88 -20.71
N LEU A 35 1.01 -39.71 -22.03
CA LEU A 35 1.60 -40.62 -23.01
C LEU A 35 3.12 -40.59 -22.91
N HIS A 36 3.73 -39.41 -22.78
CA HIS A 36 5.17 -39.27 -22.56
C HIS A 36 5.65 -39.98 -21.27
N PHE A 37 4.90 -39.92 -20.17
CA PHE A 37 5.26 -40.62 -18.91
C PHE A 37 5.26 -42.14 -19.01
N LYS A 38 4.51 -42.72 -19.95
CA LYS A 38 4.53 -44.17 -20.20
C LYS A 38 5.87 -44.62 -20.77
N ASP A 39 6.46 -43.80 -21.63
CA ASP A 39 7.68 -44.13 -22.37
C ASP A 39 8.95 -43.55 -21.71
N CYS A 40 8.86 -42.44 -21.00
CA CYS A 40 9.98 -41.75 -20.35
C CYS A 40 10.04 -42.04 -18.84
N LYS A 41 10.95 -42.93 -18.45
CA LYS A 41 11.18 -43.24 -17.03
C LYS A 41 11.66 -42.03 -16.21
N ILE A 42 12.47 -41.15 -16.79
CA ILE A 42 13.05 -39.99 -16.09
C ILE A 42 11.95 -39.03 -15.65
N CYS A 43 11.09 -38.59 -16.58
CA CYS A 43 9.98 -37.69 -16.28
C CYS A 43 8.98 -38.30 -15.29
N ARG A 44 8.70 -39.60 -15.43
CA ARG A 44 7.82 -40.32 -14.50
C ARG A 44 8.40 -40.37 -13.08
N ASP A 45 9.69 -40.65 -12.95
CA ASP A 45 10.35 -40.71 -11.64
C ASP A 45 10.43 -39.31 -11.01
N GLU A 46 10.64 -38.25 -11.81
CA GLU A 46 10.61 -36.84 -11.39
C GLU A 46 9.22 -36.41 -10.88
N VAL A 47 8.16 -36.65 -11.65
CA VAL A 47 6.77 -36.36 -11.25
C VAL A 47 6.41 -37.09 -9.95
N ASN A 48 6.77 -38.37 -9.83
CA ASN A 48 6.49 -39.13 -8.62
C ASN A 48 7.27 -38.60 -7.40
N ALA A 49 8.51 -38.14 -7.59
CA ALA A 49 9.28 -37.51 -6.52
C ALA A 49 8.62 -36.20 -6.06
N GLN A 50 8.18 -35.36 -6.99
CA GLN A 50 7.50 -34.10 -6.67
C GLN A 50 6.14 -34.34 -5.99
N LYS A 51 5.33 -35.27 -6.51
CA LYS A 51 4.07 -35.71 -5.87
C LYS A 51 4.30 -36.17 -4.43
N LYS A 52 5.34 -36.98 -4.20
CA LYS A 52 5.69 -37.45 -2.85
C LYS A 52 6.05 -36.31 -1.91
N VAL A 53 6.78 -35.30 -2.39
CA VAL A 53 7.09 -34.10 -1.61
C VAL A 53 5.81 -33.33 -1.27
N SER A 54 4.93 -33.07 -2.24
CA SER A 54 3.66 -32.37 -2.02
C SER A 54 2.78 -33.09 -1.00
N THR A 55 2.60 -34.41 -1.16
CA THR A 55 1.83 -35.21 -0.19
C THR A 55 2.45 -35.21 1.21
N THR A 56 3.78 -35.21 1.31
CA THR A 56 4.45 -35.13 2.62
C THR A 56 4.20 -33.76 3.27
N LEU A 57 4.28 -32.68 2.49
CA LEU A 57 3.96 -31.32 2.97
C LEU A 57 2.50 -31.21 3.41
N GLU A 58 1.57 -31.75 2.64
CA GLU A 58 0.15 -31.79 2.99
C GLU A 58 -0.09 -32.51 4.32
N ILE A 59 0.55 -33.68 4.52
CA ILE A 59 0.44 -34.42 5.79
C ILE A 59 1.00 -33.59 6.95
N MET A 60 2.18 -33.00 6.80
CA MET A 60 2.80 -32.19 7.85
C MET A 60 1.94 -30.95 8.18
N LEU A 61 1.39 -30.28 7.16
CA LEU A 61 0.50 -29.14 7.34
C LEU A 61 -0.85 -29.55 7.94
N GLU A 62 -1.37 -30.74 7.64
CA GLU A 62 -2.60 -31.24 8.25
C GLU A 62 -2.39 -31.59 9.73
N GLU A 63 -1.21 -32.09 10.09
CA GLU A 63 -0.81 -32.32 11.49
C GLU A 63 -0.66 -30.99 12.25
N GLU A 64 0.03 -30.00 11.69
CA GLU A 64 0.18 -28.68 12.32
C GLU A 64 -1.12 -27.87 12.34
N SER A 65 -1.95 -27.94 11.29
CA SER A 65 -3.19 -27.16 11.20
C SER A 65 -4.28 -27.64 12.16
N LYS A 66 -4.22 -28.88 12.66
CA LYS A 66 -5.06 -29.32 13.78
C LYS A 66 -4.82 -28.52 15.06
N GLU A 67 -3.66 -27.89 15.21
CA GLU A 67 -3.36 -26.98 16.33
C GLU A 67 -3.81 -25.54 16.06
N ILE A 68 -4.10 -25.19 14.80
CA ILE A 68 -4.53 -23.85 14.40
C ILE A 68 -6.06 -23.77 14.42
N GLU A 69 -6.63 -23.36 15.56
CA GLU A 69 -8.05 -23.06 15.65
C GLU A 69 -8.39 -21.83 14.79
N VAL A 70 -9.01 -22.06 13.62
CA VAL A 70 -9.54 -20.98 12.78
C VAL A 70 -10.79 -20.41 13.46
N PRO A 71 -10.85 -19.09 13.74
CA PRO A 71 -12.03 -18.48 14.32
C PRO A 71 -13.27 -18.70 13.45
N VAL A 72 -14.43 -18.94 14.08
CA VAL A 72 -15.71 -19.24 13.40
C VAL A 72 -16.10 -18.16 12.35
N ASP A 73 -15.72 -16.91 12.61
CA ASP A 73 -16.00 -15.77 11.73
C ASP A 73 -14.87 -15.46 10.73
N PHE A 74 -13.78 -16.23 10.68
CA PHE A 74 -12.61 -15.90 9.86
C PHE A 74 -12.97 -15.69 8.39
N SER A 75 -13.68 -16.63 7.77
CA SER A 75 -14.10 -16.53 6.38
C SER A 75 -15.02 -15.32 6.13
N LYS A 76 -15.89 -15.01 7.09
CA LYS A 76 -16.80 -13.86 7.03
C LYS A 76 -16.04 -12.54 7.11
N VAL A 77 -15.06 -12.46 8.01
CA VAL A 77 -14.20 -11.28 8.20
C VAL A 77 -13.32 -11.06 6.99
N ILE A 78 -12.69 -12.11 6.45
CA ILE A 78 -11.83 -12.02 5.26
C ILE A 78 -12.65 -11.66 4.02
N ALA A 79 -13.82 -12.28 3.81
CA ALA A 79 -14.69 -11.93 2.69
C ALA A 79 -15.14 -10.46 2.77
N ALA A 80 -15.66 -10.03 3.93
CA ALA A 80 -16.07 -8.64 4.13
C ALA A 80 -14.89 -7.66 3.95
N ARG A 81 -13.67 -8.04 4.34
CA ARG A 81 -12.47 -7.22 4.18
C ARG A 81 -11.99 -7.20 2.72
N ALA A 82 -12.07 -8.30 2.00
CA ALA A 82 -11.74 -8.37 0.58
C ALA A 82 -12.71 -7.54 -0.27
N GLU A 83 -14.01 -7.59 0.04
CA GLU A 83 -15.04 -6.78 -0.63
C GLU A 83 -14.90 -5.29 -0.32
N SER A 84 -14.68 -4.93 0.94
CA SER A 84 -14.59 -3.53 1.35
C SER A 84 -13.25 -2.88 1.03
N ASN A 85 -12.16 -3.65 1.04
CA ASN A 85 -10.80 -3.17 0.81
C ASN A 85 -10.25 -3.59 -0.56
N VAL A 86 -10.98 -3.26 -1.62
CA VAL A 86 -10.45 -3.27 -3.00
C VAL A 86 -9.57 -2.04 -3.24
N SER A 87 -8.48 -1.93 -2.48
CA SER A 87 -7.40 -0.99 -2.75
C SER A 87 -6.48 -1.58 -3.81
N GLY A 88 -6.47 -1.01 -5.02
CA GLY A 88 -5.54 -1.42 -6.09
C GLY A 88 -6.20 -1.70 -7.44
N LEU A 89 -7.50 -2.02 -7.47
CA LEU A 89 -8.25 -2.19 -8.73
C LEU A 89 -8.70 -0.85 -9.35
N ARG A 90 -8.76 0.21 -8.53
CA ARG A 90 -9.31 1.50 -8.95
C ARG A 90 -8.27 2.35 -9.65
N GLN A 91 -8.34 2.41 -10.98
CA GLN A 91 -7.44 3.26 -11.76
C GLN A 91 -7.61 4.75 -11.37
N PRO A 92 -6.55 5.56 -11.40
CA PRO A 92 -6.63 6.99 -11.09
C PRO A 92 -7.64 7.74 -11.98
N ARG A 93 -7.88 7.25 -13.20
CA ARG A 93 -8.92 7.77 -14.11
C ARG A 93 -10.35 7.58 -13.61
N GLU A 94 -10.62 6.57 -12.79
CA GLU A 94 -11.94 6.32 -12.22
C GLU A 94 -12.27 7.26 -11.05
N ARG A 95 -11.25 7.77 -10.35
CA ARG A 95 -11.43 8.81 -9.33
C ARG A 95 -11.94 10.10 -9.96
N SER A 96 -11.38 10.50 -11.10
CA SER A 96 -11.85 11.68 -11.84
C SER A 96 -13.28 11.53 -12.35
N LYS A 97 -13.68 10.33 -12.82
CA LYS A 97 -15.06 10.05 -13.22
C LYS A 97 -16.03 10.12 -12.04
N ALA A 98 -15.66 9.56 -10.89
CA ALA A 98 -16.48 9.65 -9.69
C ALA A 98 -16.64 11.11 -9.21
N LEU A 99 -15.57 11.90 -9.22
CA LEU A 99 -15.64 13.33 -8.91
C LEU A 99 -16.54 14.09 -9.87
N TYR A 100 -16.48 13.79 -11.17
CA TYR A 100 -17.38 14.38 -12.16
C TYR A 100 -18.85 14.08 -11.86
N ILE A 101 -19.18 12.82 -11.57
CA ILE A 101 -20.55 12.41 -11.21
C ILE A 101 -21.00 13.12 -9.94
N CYS A 102 -20.16 13.16 -8.90
CA CYS A 102 -20.46 13.89 -7.66
C CYS A 102 -20.68 15.39 -7.92
N ALA A 103 -19.85 16.02 -8.76
CA ALA A 103 -19.99 17.43 -9.11
C ALA A 103 -21.30 17.71 -9.86
N VAL A 104 -21.68 16.86 -10.81
CA VAL A 104 -22.95 16.97 -11.54
C VAL A 104 -24.15 16.80 -10.59
N LEU A 105 -24.11 15.79 -9.72
CA LEU A 105 -25.16 15.58 -8.71
C LEU A 105 -25.27 16.76 -7.76
N PHE A 106 -24.14 17.28 -7.27
CA PHE A 106 -24.10 18.47 -6.44
C PHE A 106 -24.72 19.67 -7.16
N PHE A 107 -24.38 19.89 -8.43
CA PHE A 107 -24.93 20.99 -9.21
C PHE A 107 -26.45 20.84 -9.44
N LEU A 108 -26.93 19.63 -9.67
CA LEU A 108 -28.37 19.34 -9.77
C LEU A 108 -29.10 19.63 -8.46
N VAL A 109 -28.51 19.26 -7.32
CA VAL A 109 -29.05 19.59 -5.99
C VAL A 109 -29.09 21.10 -5.78
N VAL A 110 -28.03 21.82 -6.14
CA VAL A 110 -27.97 23.29 -6.04
C VAL A 110 -29.03 23.95 -6.92
N ILE A 111 -29.19 23.53 -8.17
CA ILE A 111 -30.24 24.05 -9.06
C ILE A 111 -31.64 23.73 -8.50
N GLY A 112 -31.85 22.50 -8.01
CA GLY A 112 -33.13 22.07 -7.44
C GLY A 112 -33.51 22.83 -6.16
N LEU A 113 -32.52 23.26 -5.38
CA LEU A 113 -32.67 24.12 -4.20
C LEU A 113 -32.71 25.63 -4.55
N GLY A 114 -32.79 25.97 -5.85
CA GLY A 114 -32.75 27.32 -6.44
C GLY A 114 -33.54 28.41 -5.71
N THR A 115 -34.65 28.06 -5.07
CA THR A 115 -35.55 29.01 -4.41
C THR A 115 -35.19 29.31 -2.95
N GLU A 116 -34.39 28.47 -2.30
CA GLU A 116 -33.95 28.65 -0.90
C GLU A 116 -32.45 29.00 -0.77
N LEU A 117 -31.74 29.09 -1.90
CA LEU A 117 -30.29 29.31 -1.96
C LEU A 117 -29.81 30.56 -1.22
N ASN A 118 -30.61 31.62 -1.12
CA ASN A 118 -30.24 32.85 -0.42
C ASN A 118 -30.09 32.65 1.11
N SER A 119 -30.87 31.74 1.72
CA SER A 119 -30.75 31.47 3.16
C SER A 119 -29.54 30.61 3.48
N VAL A 120 -29.23 29.64 2.61
CA VAL A 120 -28.08 28.74 2.74
C VAL A 120 -26.77 29.45 2.43
N LEU A 121 -26.73 30.28 1.38
CA LEU A 121 -25.56 31.13 1.07
C LEU A 121 -25.28 32.12 2.20
N GLY A 122 -26.32 32.78 2.74
CA GLY A 122 -26.15 33.69 3.88
C GLY A 122 -25.66 32.98 5.16
N ALA A 123 -26.08 31.73 5.39
CA ALA A 123 -25.53 30.91 6.49
C ALA A 123 -24.07 30.54 6.25
N PHE A 124 -23.72 30.16 5.01
CA PHE A 124 -22.35 29.82 4.62
C PHE A 124 -21.41 31.02 4.69
N GLU A 125 -21.83 32.20 4.23
CA GLU A 125 -21.07 33.45 4.34
C GLU A 125 -20.77 33.80 5.79
N ARG A 126 -21.78 33.74 6.68
CA ARG A 126 -21.58 33.98 8.11
C ARG A 126 -20.61 32.98 8.75
N SER A 127 -20.69 31.71 8.37
CA SER A 127 -19.72 30.71 8.84
C SER A 127 -18.32 30.97 8.28
N ALA A 128 -18.21 31.30 6.99
CA ALA A 128 -16.94 31.60 6.35
C ALA A 128 -16.27 32.85 6.94
N GLU A 129 -17.04 33.89 7.25
CA GLU A 129 -16.57 35.08 7.95
C GLU A 129 -16.02 34.74 9.35
N GLN A 130 -16.71 33.88 10.11
CA GLN A 130 -16.24 33.43 11.41
C GLN A 130 -14.94 32.63 11.31
N PHE A 131 -14.84 31.71 10.35
CA PHE A 131 -13.60 30.96 10.11
C PHE A 131 -12.46 31.86 9.62
N ALA A 132 -12.75 32.82 8.75
CA ALA A 132 -11.76 33.79 8.28
C ALA A 132 -11.30 34.71 9.41
N ALA A 133 -12.18 35.14 10.30
CA ALA A 133 -11.84 35.95 11.47
C ALA A 133 -10.96 35.16 12.45
N VAL A 134 -11.32 33.91 12.75
CA VAL A 134 -10.50 33.04 13.63
C VAL A 134 -9.16 32.73 12.98
N GLY A 135 -9.15 32.38 11.69
CA GLY A 135 -7.92 32.10 10.94
C GLY A 135 -7.01 33.33 10.85
N GLY A 136 -7.57 34.51 10.60
CA GLY A 136 -6.86 35.78 10.60
C GLY A 136 -6.26 36.10 11.97
N PHE A 137 -7.01 35.88 13.05
CA PHE A 137 -6.51 36.06 14.41
C PHE A 137 -5.35 35.12 14.73
N ILE A 138 -5.46 33.83 14.39
CA ILE A 138 -4.39 32.84 14.56
C ILE A 138 -3.16 33.25 13.74
N PHE A 139 -3.35 33.68 12.50
CA PHE A 139 -2.27 34.10 11.62
C PHE A 139 -1.53 35.32 12.21
N HIS A 140 -2.26 36.34 12.63
CA HIS A 140 -1.68 37.51 13.29
C HIS A 140 -0.94 37.13 14.58
N LEU A 141 -1.52 36.27 15.41
CA LEU A 141 -0.88 35.80 16.64
C LEU A 141 0.43 35.05 16.36
N VAL A 142 0.46 34.17 15.36
CA VAL A 142 1.68 33.47 14.94
C VAL A 142 2.71 34.45 14.38
N PHE A 143 2.28 35.43 13.58
CA PHE A 143 3.15 36.42 12.98
C PHE A 143 3.78 37.35 14.04
N ASP A 144 2.99 37.82 15.00
CA ASP A 144 3.46 38.66 16.10
C ASP A 144 4.39 37.88 17.04
N LEU A 145 4.08 36.63 17.33
CA LEU A 145 4.96 35.74 18.09
C LEU A 145 6.29 35.52 17.36
N ALA A 146 6.25 35.23 16.06
CA ALA A 146 7.44 35.03 15.24
C ALA A 146 8.32 36.30 15.19
N ASN A 147 7.72 37.47 15.05
CA ASN A 147 8.43 38.75 15.11
C ASN A 147 9.06 39.00 16.48
N GLY A 148 8.33 38.74 17.57
CA GLY A 148 8.84 38.85 18.93
C GLY A 148 10.03 37.93 19.17
N VAL A 149 9.91 36.65 18.79
CA VAL A 149 10.99 35.67 18.86
C VAL A 149 12.17 36.10 17.99
N SER A 150 11.94 36.58 16.78
CA SER A 150 13.00 37.05 15.87
C SER A 150 13.79 38.23 16.47
N ILE A 151 13.11 39.19 17.11
CA ILE A 151 13.76 40.32 17.78
C ILE A 151 14.59 39.84 18.98
N ILE A 152 14.06 38.92 19.80
CA ILE A 152 14.79 38.32 20.92
C ILE A 152 16.02 37.57 20.42
N LEU A 153 15.86 36.73 19.39
CA LEU A 153 16.94 35.96 18.77
C LEU A 153 18.01 36.86 18.17
N ARG A 154 17.60 37.96 17.52
CA ARG A 154 18.51 38.97 16.98
C ARG A 154 19.30 39.68 18.07
N ASN A 155 18.65 40.04 19.19
CA ASN A 155 19.31 40.65 20.34
C ASN A 155 20.24 39.67 21.07
N LEU A 156 19.84 38.41 21.22
CA LEU A 156 20.72 37.36 21.74
C LEU A 156 21.91 37.14 20.80
N SER A 157 21.68 37.04 19.49
CA SER A 157 22.73 36.87 18.49
C SER A 157 23.75 38.01 18.56
N HIS A 158 23.30 39.26 18.65
CA HIS A 158 24.21 40.39 18.79
C HIS A 158 25.03 40.37 20.08
N ARG A 159 24.54 39.74 21.17
CA ARG A 159 25.31 39.56 22.41
C ARG A 159 26.17 38.29 22.44
N PHE A 160 25.77 37.23 21.74
CA PHE A 160 26.47 35.94 21.73
C PHE A 160 27.54 35.82 20.63
N VAL A 161 27.34 36.48 19.48
CA VAL A 161 28.25 36.39 18.33
C VAL A 161 29.59 37.09 18.57
N PHE A 162 29.68 37.97 19.59
CA PHE A 162 30.90 38.74 19.86
C PHE A 162 31.81 38.24 20.99
N GLY A 163 31.72 36.98 21.48
CA GLY A 163 32.63 36.63 22.58
C GLY A 163 32.99 35.20 22.98
N SER A 164 32.38 34.11 22.49
CA SER A 164 32.81 32.79 23.01
C SER A 164 32.47 31.59 22.14
N VAL A 165 33.44 30.68 22.04
CA VAL A 165 33.39 29.30 21.51
C VAL A 165 32.20 28.50 22.06
N ILE A 166 31.71 28.86 23.25
CA ILE A 166 30.55 28.26 23.92
C ILE A 166 29.25 28.50 23.13
N SER A 167 29.10 29.67 22.49
CA SER A 167 27.90 30.02 21.71
C SER A 167 27.78 29.15 20.44
N LEU A 168 28.89 28.95 19.74
CA LEU A 168 28.99 28.06 18.58
C LEU A 168 28.71 26.61 18.98
N GLY A 169 29.24 26.17 20.12
CA GLY A 169 28.97 24.85 20.68
C GLY A 169 27.48 24.59 20.95
N LEU A 170 26.77 25.57 21.53
CA LEU A 170 25.33 25.45 21.80
C LEU A 170 24.48 25.42 20.52
N ILE A 171 24.83 26.21 19.51
CA ILE A 171 24.13 26.19 18.22
C ILE A 171 24.29 24.85 17.52
N VAL A 172 25.52 24.32 17.47
CA VAL A 172 25.79 23.00 16.88
C VAL A 172 25.08 21.89 17.68
N ALA A 173 25.11 21.95 19.01
CA ALA A 173 24.41 20.99 19.85
C ALA A 173 22.89 21.01 19.63
N PHE A 174 22.29 22.20 19.51
CA PHE A 174 20.87 22.35 19.23
C PHE A 174 20.49 21.80 17.85
N PHE A 175 21.33 22.05 16.84
CA PHE A 175 21.12 21.54 15.48
C PHE A 175 21.23 20.01 15.40
N ILE A 176 22.19 19.42 16.13
CA ILE A 176 22.31 17.95 16.24
C ILE A 176 21.09 17.37 16.97
N PHE A 177 20.64 18.01 18.05
CA PHE A 177 19.49 17.53 18.81
C PHE A 177 18.20 17.53 17.99
N THR A 178 17.91 18.62 17.26
CA THR A 178 16.71 18.73 16.42
C THR A 178 16.75 17.73 15.25
N SER A 179 17.92 17.55 14.63
CA SER A 179 18.14 16.53 13.60
C SER A 179 17.85 15.11 14.11
N LEU A 180 18.37 14.75 15.28
CA LEU A 180 18.14 13.44 15.89
C LEU A 180 16.67 13.23 16.29
N ALA A 181 16.01 14.26 16.81
CA ALA A 181 14.60 14.21 17.16
C ALA A 181 13.72 13.98 15.92
N LEU A 182 13.98 14.71 14.83
CA LEU A 182 13.29 14.53 13.55
C LEU A 182 13.52 13.14 12.97
N SER A 183 14.75 12.64 12.98
CA SER A 183 15.09 11.30 12.51
C SER A 183 14.31 10.22 13.29
N ARG A 184 14.19 10.36 14.62
CA ARG A 184 13.42 9.41 15.43
C ARG A 184 11.92 9.48 15.17
N ILE A 185 11.38 10.65 14.92
CA ILE A 185 9.96 10.82 14.57
C ILE A 185 9.67 10.16 13.23
N VAL A 186 10.51 10.39 12.21
CA VAL A 186 10.37 9.77 10.89
C VAL A 186 10.50 8.24 10.97
N LEU A 187 11.46 7.73 11.75
CA LEU A 187 11.62 6.29 11.96
C LEU A 187 10.44 5.65 12.69
N ARG A 188 9.81 6.36 13.62
CA ARG A 188 8.57 5.89 14.28
C ARG A 188 7.39 5.90 13.33
N TYR A 189 7.28 6.93 12.49
CA TYR A 189 6.20 7.05 11.52
C TYR A 189 6.29 5.98 10.43
N ASN A 190 7.48 5.59 10.00
CA ASN A 190 7.68 4.57 8.96
C ASN A 190 7.59 3.11 9.49
N ARG A 191 7.36 2.92 10.80
CA ARG A 191 7.18 1.61 11.44
C ARG A 191 5.74 1.33 11.86
N ALA A 192 4.85 2.32 11.79
CA ALA A 192 3.42 2.19 12.07
C ALA A 192 2.66 1.99 10.75
#